data_AF-A0A5B0G2Y5-F1
#
_entry.id   AF-A0A5B0G2Y5-F1
#
_cell.length_a   1.000
_cell.length_b   1.000
_cell.length_c   1.000
_cell.angle_alpha   90.00
_cell.angle_beta   90.00
_cell.angle_gamma   90.00
#
_symmetry.space_group_name_H-M   'P 1'
#
loop_
_entity.id
_entity.type
_entity.pdbx_description
1 polymer ?
#
loop_
_entity_poly.entity_id
_entity_poly.type
_entity_poly.pdbx_seq_one_letter_code
_entity_poly.pdbx_strand_id
1 'polypeptide(L)'
;MTFDIEMLFVDSVDGAERVATSITHKDIVTGLSAALAPQTVAVLHMLYPRTDARTHASLDSLVEALNRHSMHQVARLVAEKAHYVLFRNPIKAWRVLHEIRNDSLAIGVHVYYKGLAGGAAEQMLDADARDMRRR
;
A
#
# COMPACT_ATOMS: atom_id res chain seq x y z
N MET A 1 -5.22 5.62 -19.06
CA MET A 1 -5.24 4.27 -18.44
C MET A 1 -6.67 3.97 -18.08
N THR A 2 -7.19 2.84 -18.52
CA THR A 2 -8.57 2.44 -18.25
C THR A 2 -8.52 1.31 -17.24
N PHE A 3 -9.12 1.53 -16.08
CA PHE A 3 -9.38 0.45 -15.12
C PHE A 3 -10.52 -0.38 -15.70
N ASP A 4 -10.26 -1.64 -16.05
CA ASP A 4 -11.28 -2.53 -16.57
C ASP A 4 -12.02 -3.19 -15.40
N ILE A 5 -13.32 -2.92 -15.30
CA ILE A 5 -14.18 -3.42 -14.22
C ILE A 5 -14.30 -4.95 -14.28
N GLU A 6 -14.10 -5.56 -15.46
CA GLU A 6 -14.14 -7.02 -15.65
C GLU A 6 -13.09 -7.74 -14.82
N MET A 7 -11.98 -7.07 -14.45
CA MET A 7 -10.97 -7.62 -13.54
C MET A 7 -11.50 -7.94 -12.13
N LEU A 8 -12.63 -7.35 -11.73
CA LEU A 8 -13.28 -7.63 -10.45
C LEU A 8 -14.27 -8.80 -10.52
N PHE A 9 -14.58 -9.29 -11.72
CA PHE A 9 -15.44 -10.45 -11.98
C PHE A 9 -14.57 -11.70 -12.21
N VAL A 10 -13.89 -12.19 -11.17
CA VAL A 10 -12.99 -13.37 -11.28
C VAL A 10 -13.77 -14.70 -11.14
N ASP A 11 -13.47 -15.62 -12.05
CA ASP A 11 -13.89 -17.03 -12.17
C ASP A 11 -15.40 -17.33 -12.15
N SER A 12 -15.94 -17.53 -13.37
CA SER A 12 -17.20 -18.22 -13.62
C SER A 12 -17.04 -19.73 -13.37
N VAL A 13 -17.72 -20.25 -12.35
CA VAL A 13 -17.69 -21.71 -12.07
C VAL A 13 -18.54 -22.49 -13.08
N ASP A 14 -19.57 -21.90 -13.71
CA ASP A 14 -20.58 -22.70 -14.43
C ASP A 14 -21.12 -22.11 -15.74
N GLY A 15 -20.40 -21.21 -16.42
CA GLY A 15 -20.80 -20.72 -17.76
C GLY A 15 -22.12 -19.93 -17.82
N ALA A 16 -22.77 -19.66 -16.69
CA ALA A 16 -23.91 -18.76 -16.58
C ALA A 16 -23.44 -17.30 -16.53
N GLU A 17 -24.17 -16.41 -17.21
CA GLU A 17 -23.95 -14.97 -17.17
C GLU A 17 -24.07 -14.46 -15.72
N ARG A 18 -22.95 -13.97 -15.18
CA ARG A 18 -22.89 -13.52 -13.79
C ARG A 18 -23.38 -12.07 -13.71
N VAL A 19 -24.67 -11.88 -13.44
CA VAL A 19 -25.27 -10.54 -13.28
C VAL A 19 -24.73 -9.80 -12.04
N ALA A 20 -24.22 -10.52 -11.04
CA ALA A 20 -23.61 -9.94 -9.84
C ALA A 20 -22.52 -10.84 -9.22
N THR A 21 -21.51 -10.22 -8.60
CA THR A 21 -20.51 -10.90 -7.78
C THR A 21 -20.25 -10.11 -6.49
N SER A 22 -19.80 -10.79 -5.44
CA SER A 22 -19.38 -10.14 -4.19
C SER A 22 -17.89 -9.86 -4.24
N ILE A 23 -17.48 -8.64 -3.91
CA ILE A 23 -16.07 -8.24 -3.83
C ILE A 23 -15.75 -7.68 -2.45
N THR A 24 -14.50 -7.85 -2.03
CA THR A 24 -13.96 -7.28 -0.79
C THR A 24 -13.15 -6.03 -1.09
N HIS A 25 -12.84 -5.26 -0.04
CA HIS A 25 -11.92 -4.14 -0.15
C HIS A 25 -10.55 -4.55 -0.71
N LYS A 26 -10.05 -5.73 -0.33
CA LYS A 26 -8.79 -6.28 -0.83
C LYS A 26 -8.83 -6.50 -2.35
N ASP A 27 -9.95 -6.95 -2.89
CA ASP A 27 -10.10 -7.23 -4.32
C ASP A 27 -10.04 -5.93 -5.13
N ILE A 28 -10.69 -4.87 -4.64
CA ILE A 28 -10.67 -3.54 -5.27
C ILE A 28 -9.24 -3.00 -5.35
N VAL A 29 -8.50 -3.01 -4.23
CA VAL A 29 -7.13 -2.44 -4.21
C VAL A 29 -6.15 -3.31 -4.97
N THR A 30 -6.34 -4.64 -4.97
CA THR A 30 -5.53 -5.57 -5.77
C THR A 30 -5.74 -5.33 -7.26
N GLY A 31 -7.00 -5.21 -7.70
CA GLY A 31 -7.33 -4.86 -9.08
C GLY A 31 -6.75 -3.50 -9.47
N LEU A 32 -6.88 -2.48 -8.62
CA LEU A 32 -6.30 -1.15 -8.87
C LEU A 32 -4.77 -1.24 -9.02
N SER A 33 -4.12 -1.97 -8.13
CA SER A 33 -2.67 -2.23 -8.18
C SER A 33 -2.25 -2.95 -9.46
N ALA A 34 -3.05 -3.89 -9.96
CA ALA A 34 -2.81 -4.56 -11.23
C ALA A 34 -2.93 -3.59 -12.42
N ALA A 35 -3.98 -2.77 -12.45
CA ALA A 35 -4.15 -1.75 -13.50
C ALA A 35 -3.00 -0.72 -13.51
N LEU A 36 -2.41 -0.43 -12.35
CA LEU A 36 -1.28 0.49 -12.20
C LEU A 36 0.09 -0.19 -12.36
N ALA A 37 0.16 -1.51 -12.59
CA ALA A 37 1.42 -2.26 -12.67
C ALA A 37 2.42 -1.70 -13.69
N PRO A 38 2.01 -1.24 -14.90
CA PRO A 38 2.94 -0.65 -15.87
C PRO A 38 3.61 0.64 -15.39
N GLN A 39 3.01 1.34 -14.43
CA GLN A 39 3.55 2.57 -13.85
C GLN A 39 4.38 2.32 -12.57
N THR A 40 4.56 1.05 -12.16
CA THR A 40 5.30 0.69 -10.94
C THR A 40 4.82 1.45 -9.70
N VAL A 41 3.50 1.61 -9.55
CA VAL A 41 2.90 2.28 -8.40
C VAL A 41 2.68 1.29 -7.26
N ALA A 42 3.26 1.59 -6.10
CA ALA A 42 2.95 0.89 -4.86
C ALA A 42 1.84 1.60 -4.09
N VAL A 43 0.93 0.81 -3.53
CA VAL A 43 -0.16 1.29 -2.67
C VAL A 43 0.10 0.78 -1.26
N LEU A 44 0.24 1.70 -0.30
CA LEU A 44 0.25 1.39 1.12
C LEU A 44 -1.12 1.73 1.71
N HIS A 45 -1.77 0.73 2.29
CA HIS A 45 -3.02 0.88 3.05
C HIS A 45 -2.70 0.93 4.55
N MET A 46 -2.95 2.07 5.18
CA MET A 46 -2.63 2.38 6.57
C MET A 46 -3.84 2.16 7.48
N LEU A 47 -3.64 1.36 8.51
CA LEU A 47 -4.61 0.98 9.52
C LEU A 47 -4.26 1.66 10.85
N TYR A 48 -5.02 2.68 11.22
CA TYR A 48 -4.86 3.38 12.49
C TYR A 48 -5.71 2.71 13.56
N PRO A 49 -5.11 2.12 14.62
CA PRO A 49 -5.88 1.56 15.72
C PRO A 49 -6.67 2.66 16.46
N ARG A 50 -7.75 2.27 17.14
CA ARG A 50 -8.48 3.20 18.02
C ARG A 50 -7.54 3.65 19.14
N THR A 51 -7.32 4.96 19.20
CA THR A 51 -6.17 5.58 19.86
C THR A 51 -6.32 5.65 21.38
N ASP A 52 -5.31 5.21 22.10
CA ASP A 52 -4.97 5.69 23.45
C ASP A 52 -3.72 6.60 23.39
N ALA A 53 -3.28 7.15 24.53
CA ALA A 53 -2.13 8.06 24.58
C ALA A 53 -0.82 7.43 24.08
N ARG A 54 -0.65 6.10 24.19
CA ARG A 54 0.54 5.38 23.72
C ARG A 54 0.55 5.29 22.20
N THR A 55 -0.60 5.04 21.57
CA THR A 55 -0.74 5.05 20.11
C THR A 55 -0.42 6.42 19.52
N HIS A 56 -0.78 7.51 20.22
CA HIS A 56 -0.44 8.88 19.80
C HIS A 56 1.06 9.16 19.83
N ALA A 57 1.74 8.80 20.92
CA ALA A 57 3.19 8.99 21.02
C ALA A 57 3.98 8.21 19.96
N SER A 58 3.54 6.99 19.63
CA SER A 58 4.13 6.20 18.54
C SER A 58 3.86 6.82 17.17
N LEU A 59 2.67 7.38 16.92
CA LEU A 59 2.38 8.08 15.67
C LEU A 59 3.26 9.31 15.49
N ASP A 60 3.45 10.11 16.55
CA ASP A 60 4.32 11.29 16.50
C ASP A 60 5.79 10.89 16.24
N SER A 61 6.27 9.83 16.91
CA SER A 61 7.61 9.29 16.70
C SER A 61 7.85 8.85 15.25
N LEU A 62 6.86 8.19 14.64
CA LEU A 62 6.89 7.81 13.23
C LEU A 62 6.92 9.04 12.31
N VAL A 63 6.08 10.05 12.58
CA VAL A 63 6.06 11.31 11.81
C VAL A 63 7.42 12.00 11.86
N GLU A 64 8.05 12.05 13.03
CA GLU A 64 9.40 12.60 13.18
C GLU A 64 10.45 11.77 12.42
N ALA A 65 10.39 10.44 12.48
CA ALA A 65 11.32 9.57 11.76
C ALA A 65 11.24 9.76 10.24
N LEU A 66 10.01 9.82 9.71
CA LEU A 66 9.77 10.14 8.30
C LEU A 66 10.33 11.51 7.92
N ASN A 67 10.17 12.53 8.78
CA ASN A 67 10.75 13.85 8.58
C ASN A 67 12.29 13.85 8.58
N ARG A 68 12.93 13.12 9.51
CA ARG A 68 14.39 12.95 9.55
C ARG A 68 14.94 12.27 8.30
N HIS A 69 14.12 11.45 7.63
CA HIS A 69 14.45 10.78 6.38
C HIS A 69 14.05 11.59 5.12
N SER A 70 13.74 12.88 5.28
CA SER A 70 13.32 13.80 4.20
C SER A 70 12.03 13.36 3.49
N MET A 71 11.16 12.61 4.18
CA MET A 71 9.87 12.15 3.66
C MET A 71 8.71 13.07 4.09
N HIS A 72 8.91 14.38 4.05
CA HIS A 72 7.99 15.37 4.61
C HIS A 72 6.54 15.23 4.11
N GLN A 73 6.34 14.93 2.82
CA GLN A 73 5.00 14.72 2.27
C GLN A 73 4.32 13.49 2.88
N VAL A 74 5.06 12.40 3.08
CA VAL A 74 4.53 11.17 3.68
C VAL A 74 4.25 11.40 5.16
N ALA A 75 5.17 12.06 5.87
CA ALA A 75 5.01 12.43 7.27
C ALA A 75 3.72 13.25 7.48
N ARG A 76 3.45 14.22 6.60
CA ARG A 76 2.20 14.99 6.60
C ARG A 76 0.96 14.11 6.40
N LEU A 77 0.96 13.25 5.38
CA LEU A 77 -0.17 12.34 5.11
C LEU A 77 -0.42 11.39 6.29
N VAL A 78 0.64 10.91 6.93
CA VAL A 78 0.55 10.05 8.11
C VAL A 78 -0.03 10.81 9.31
N ALA A 79 0.39 12.05 9.53
CA ALA A 79 -0.15 12.91 10.59
C ALA A 79 -1.64 13.25 10.36
N GLU A 80 -2.03 13.46 9.10
CA GLU A 80 -3.43 13.64 8.67
C GLU A 80 -4.23 12.32 8.67
N LYS A 81 -3.62 11.20 9.06
CA LYS A 81 -4.21 9.84 9.11
C LYS A 81 -4.76 9.37 7.76
N ALA A 82 -4.06 9.67 6.67
CA ALA A 82 -4.45 9.19 5.34
C ALA A 82 -4.48 7.66 5.28
N HIS A 83 -5.57 7.07 4.82
CA HIS A 83 -5.68 5.60 4.75
C HIS A 83 -4.92 4.98 3.58
N TYR A 84 -4.69 5.72 2.49
CA TYR A 84 -3.96 5.22 1.34
C TYR A 84 -2.89 6.21 0.92
N VAL A 85 -1.69 5.69 0.66
CA VAL A 85 -0.59 6.46 0.08
C VAL A 85 -0.05 5.71 -1.12
N LEU A 86 0.03 6.43 -2.24
CA LEU A 86 0.53 5.91 -3.51
C LEU A 86 1.95 6.41 -3.75
N PHE A 87 2.82 5.50 -4.19
CA PHE A 87 4.22 5.80 -4.49
C PHE A 87 4.55 5.40 -5.92
N ARG A 88 5.01 6.35 -6.73
CA ARG A 88 5.59 6.09 -8.06
C ARG A 88 7.05 5.64 -8.00
N ASN A 89 7.69 5.74 -6.84
CA ASN A 89 9.09 5.40 -6.64
C ASN A 89 9.18 4.19 -5.68
N PRO A 90 9.54 2.99 -6.18
CA PRO A 90 9.68 1.78 -5.38
C PRO A 90 10.64 1.93 -4.20
N ILE A 91 11.75 2.66 -4.36
CA ILE A 91 12.73 2.90 -3.29
C ILE A 91 12.09 3.67 -2.13
N LYS A 92 11.32 4.73 -2.43
CA LYS A 92 10.64 5.52 -1.41
C LYS A 92 9.53 4.71 -0.74
N ALA A 93 8.74 3.97 -1.52
CA ALA A 93 7.68 3.10 -0.99
C ALA A 93 8.25 2.06 -0.02
N TRP A 94 9.33 1.38 -0.43
CA TRP A 94 10.02 0.38 0.38
C TRP A 94 10.53 0.96 1.70
N ARG A 95 11.17 2.13 1.64
CA ARG A 95 11.71 2.77 2.84
C ARG A 95 10.61 3.21 3.82
N VAL A 96 9.50 3.76 3.32
CA VAL A 96 8.33 4.10 4.16
C VAL A 96 7.72 2.86 4.79
N LEU A 97 7.53 1.79 4.00
CA LEU A 97 7.00 0.53 4.51
C LEU A 97 7.87 -0.01 5.66
N HIS A 98 9.19 0.03 5.50
CA HIS A 98 10.12 -0.41 6.52
C HIS A 98 10.07 0.47 7.78
N GLU A 99 9.98 1.79 7.63
CA GLU A 99 9.84 2.71 8.75
C GLU A 99 8.58 2.42 9.57
N ILE A 100 7.43 2.25 8.90
CA ILE A 100 6.16 1.92 9.56
C ILE A 100 6.24 0.55 10.27
N ARG A 101 6.86 -0.46 9.63
CA ARG A 101 7.01 -1.79 10.24
C ARG A 101 7.95 -1.78 11.45
N ASN A 102 8.95 -0.91 11.45
CA ASN A 102 9.85 -0.74 12.60
C ASN A 102 9.15 -0.06 13.78
N ASP A 103 8.18 0.83 13.53
CA ASP A 103 7.36 1.49 14.55
C ASP A 103 5.95 0.85 14.65
N SER A 104 5.95 -0.45 14.98
CA SER A 104 4.78 -1.34 14.86
C SER A 104 3.58 -1.03 15.76
N LEU A 105 3.72 -0.10 16.71
CA LEU A 105 2.64 0.26 17.65
C LEU A 105 1.77 1.42 17.15
N ALA A 106 2.24 2.19 16.17
CA ALA A 106 1.55 3.37 15.66
C ALA A 106 0.45 3.03 14.65
N ILE A 107 0.78 2.18 13.67
CA ILE A 107 -0.04 1.95 12.46
C ILE A 107 0.23 0.54 11.92
N GLY A 108 -0.82 -0.19 11.55
CA GLY A 108 -0.69 -1.38 10.69
C GLY A 108 -0.62 -1.00 9.22
N VAL A 109 0.14 -1.74 8.40
CA VAL A 109 0.24 -1.45 6.95
C VAL A 109 0.09 -2.69 6.08
N HIS A 110 -0.76 -2.58 5.06
CA HIS A 110 -0.84 -3.55 3.97
C HIS A 110 -0.26 -2.96 2.70
N VAL A 111 0.59 -3.72 2.01
CA VAL A 111 1.17 -3.33 0.73
C VAL A 111 0.48 -4.06 -0.41
N TYR A 112 0.19 -3.30 -1.48
CA TYR A 112 -0.26 -3.82 -2.77
C TYR A 112 0.67 -3.30 -3.85
N TYR A 113 1.13 -4.19 -4.72
CA TYR A 113 2.09 -3.83 -5.77
C TYR A 113 1.98 -4.78 -6.96
N LYS A 114 1.80 -4.23 -8.16
CA LYS A 114 1.67 -4.99 -9.42
C LYS A 114 0.64 -6.14 -9.35
N GLY A 115 -0.52 -5.88 -8.72
CA GLY A 115 -1.58 -6.88 -8.55
C GLY A 115 -1.31 -7.92 -7.47
N LEU A 116 -0.20 -7.82 -6.74
CA LEU A 116 0.09 -8.65 -5.57
C LEU A 116 -0.35 -7.93 -4.29
N ALA A 117 -0.53 -8.69 -3.21
CA ALA A 117 -0.80 -8.17 -1.87
C ALA A 117 0.08 -8.86 -0.80
N GLY A 118 0.32 -8.18 0.31
CA GLY A 118 1.04 -8.74 1.47
C GLY A 118 2.49 -9.09 1.16
N GLY A 119 2.97 -10.23 1.67
CA GLY A 119 4.39 -10.62 1.55
C GLY A 119 4.88 -10.75 0.10
N ALA A 120 4.04 -11.21 -0.83
CA ALA A 120 4.40 -11.30 -2.24
C ALA A 120 4.60 -9.91 -2.87
N ALA A 121 3.73 -8.95 -2.55
CA ALA A 121 3.88 -7.56 -2.97
C ALA A 121 5.13 -6.93 -2.35
N GLU A 122 5.40 -7.23 -1.09
CA GLU A 122 6.59 -6.74 -0.38
C GLU A 122 7.89 -7.21 -1.03
N GLN A 123 8.00 -8.51 -1.32
CA GLN A 123 9.17 -9.09 -2.00
C GLN A 123 9.38 -8.49 -3.39
N MET A 124 8.30 -8.34 -4.17
CA MET A 124 8.37 -7.72 -5.50
C MET A 124 8.77 -6.24 -5.42
N LEU A 125 8.28 -5.51 -4.43
CA LEU A 125 8.62 -4.12 -4.20
C LEU A 125 10.11 -3.94 -3.82
N ASP A 126 10.64 -4.80 -2.96
CA ASP A 126 12.06 -4.81 -2.58
C ASP A 126 12.95 -5.10 -3.79
N ALA A 127 12.60 -6.11 -4.59
CA ALA A 127 13.33 -6.45 -5.81
C ALA A 127 13.44 -5.24 -6.76
N ASP A 128 12.30 -4.59 -7.07
CA ASP A 128 12.29 -3.40 -7.93
C ASP A 128 13.06 -2.21 -7.29
N ALA A 129 12.98 -2.04 -5.97
CA ALA A 129 13.72 -1.00 -5.27
C ALA A 129 15.24 -1.24 -5.35
N ARG A 130 15.71 -2.50 -5.24
CA ARG A 130 17.12 -2.86 -5.39
C ARG A 130 17.60 -2.64 -6.82
N ASP A 131 16.80 -3.03 -7.81
CA ASP A 131 17.14 -2.84 -9.22
C ASP A 131 17.21 -1.36 -9.58
N MET A 132 16.29 -0.54 -9.09
CA MET A 132 16.30 0.91 -9.32
C MET A 132 17.51 1.60 -8.68
N ARG A 133 18.05 1.11 -7.55
CA ARG A 133 19.27 1.66 -6.93
C ARG A 133 20.56 1.36 -7.71
N ARG A 134 20.54 0.31 -8.53
CA ARG A 134 21.70 -0.13 -9.34
C ARG A 134 21.79 0.59 -10.69
N ARG A 135 20.71 1.26 -11.11
CA ARG A 135 20.63 2.07 -12.33
C ARG A 135 21.03 3.50 -12.02
#